data_AF-A0A3N5FK84-F1
#
_entry.id   AF-A0A3N5FK84-F1
#
_cell.length_a   1.000
_cell.length_b   1.000
_cell.length_c   1.000
_cell.angle_alpha   90.00
_cell.angle_beta   90.00
_cell.angle_gamma   90.00
#
_symmetry.space_group_name_H-M   'P 1'
#
loop_
_entity.id
_entity.type
_entity.pdbx_description
1 polymer ?
#
loop_
_entity_poly.entity_id
_entity_poly.type
_entity_poly.pdbx_seq_one_letter_code
_entity_poly.pdbx_strand_id
1 'polypeptide(L)'
;MTISAADLVGVCERASTLGERLSPRFVPGPAHDHNGALVSRRLDRWCENAAGGDWARFTVRLAADGWDLERVRQRLGSVRLAAREPLPAWVDTLAMVLRQIESGGRASAETVFDPFLTVARDRLAHVASGDGRLLSPHAVEQLDAFLERRLSDTAAAVLSLKFDAFRAVRYPLVEMPVTYQADDPASRQFRDGLMSGAWVTVLREFPVLARLLSTLIDSWVDFVSSFLGWLVHDLSSIQDMFAAPGRALTSVVDVRPGLSDPHCGGRTVMRLTFDSGLALFFKPRNLEMERTWYALLAWLNDHGFSPRFTSLKVLSRDEYGWM
;
A
#
# COMPACT_ATOMS: atom_id res chain seq x y z
N MET A 1 -9.37 20.53 -14.09
CA MET A 1 -10.69 20.57 -13.42
C MET A 1 -10.45 20.25 -11.96
N THR A 2 -10.65 21.21 -11.07
CA THR A 2 -10.40 21.06 -9.62
C THR A 2 -11.36 20.05 -9.01
N ILE A 3 -10.88 19.05 -8.27
CA ILE A 3 -11.76 18.17 -7.48
C ILE A 3 -12.41 18.95 -6.32
N SER A 4 -13.73 18.98 -6.28
CA SER A 4 -14.49 19.61 -5.18
C SER A 4 -14.55 18.70 -3.94
N ALA A 5 -14.87 19.26 -2.78
CA ALA A 5 -15.13 18.45 -1.58
C ALA A 5 -16.27 17.43 -1.81
N ALA A 6 -17.27 17.77 -2.62
CA ALA A 6 -18.34 16.87 -3.01
C ALA A 6 -17.85 15.69 -3.86
N ASP A 7 -16.88 15.91 -4.76
CA ASP A 7 -16.27 14.85 -5.56
C ASP A 7 -15.51 13.84 -4.67
N LEU A 8 -14.80 14.31 -3.62
CA LEU A 8 -14.10 13.45 -2.67
C LEU A 8 -15.06 12.58 -1.86
N VAL A 9 -16.19 13.15 -1.40
CA VAL A 9 -17.26 12.39 -0.73
C VAL A 9 -17.81 11.33 -1.68
N GLY A 10 -18.10 11.68 -2.93
CA GLY A 10 -18.60 10.73 -3.93
C GLY A 10 -17.61 9.59 -4.21
N VAL A 11 -16.30 9.88 -4.25
CA VAL A 11 -15.26 8.83 -4.35
C VAL A 11 -15.28 7.94 -3.10
N CYS A 12 -15.33 8.52 -1.90
CA CYS A 12 -15.42 7.78 -0.63
C CYS A 12 -16.62 6.83 -0.59
N GLU A 13 -17.80 7.32 -0.96
CA GLU A 13 -19.04 6.53 -0.99
C GLU A 13 -18.95 5.36 -1.98
N ARG A 14 -18.43 5.61 -3.19
CA ARG A 14 -18.28 4.55 -4.21
C ARG A 14 -17.13 3.58 -3.89
N ALA A 15 -16.09 4.01 -3.20
CA ALA A 15 -14.94 3.19 -2.81
C ALA A 15 -15.16 2.41 -1.50
N SER A 16 -16.26 2.68 -0.78
CA SER A 16 -16.55 2.03 0.50
C SER A 16 -16.67 0.51 0.34
N THR A 17 -15.99 -0.21 1.22
CA THR A 17 -16.05 -1.67 1.32
C THR A 17 -17.40 -2.12 1.85
N LEU A 18 -17.74 -3.39 1.67
CA LEU A 18 -19.01 -3.90 2.18
C LEU A 18 -19.13 -3.78 3.71
N GLY A 19 -18.06 -4.08 4.45
CA GLY A 19 -18.05 -3.94 5.90
C GLY A 19 -18.31 -2.49 6.35
N GLU A 20 -17.70 -1.51 5.69
CA GLU A 20 -17.97 -0.10 5.96
C GLU A 20 -19.42 0.27 5.63
N ARG A 21 -19.94 -0.17 4.49
CA ARG A 21 -21.33 0.09 4.06
C ARG A 21 -22.37 -0.46 5.03
N LEU A 22 -22.04 -1.57 5.70
CA LEU A 22 -22.88 -2.21 6.71
C LEU A 22 -22.73 -1.58 8.09
N SER A 23 -21.69 -0.78 8.34
CA SER A 23 -21.56 -0.02 9.57
C SER A 23 -22.56 1.15 9.66
N PRO A 24 -22.79 1.73 10.85
CA PRO A 24 -23.64 2.92 11.00
C PRO A 24 -23.16 4.16 10.23
N ARG A 25 -21.88 4.18 9.81
CA ARG A 25 -21.28 5.34 9.13
C ARG A 25 -21.85 5.60 7.74
N PHE A 26 -22.47 4.60 7.14
CA PHE A 26 -23.10 4.74 5.83
C PHE A 26 -24.62 4.60 5.97
N VAL A 27 -25.36 5.32 5.13
CA VAL A 27 -26.82 5.21 4.96
C VAL A 27 -27.14 4.80 3.52
N PRO A 28 -28.29 4.15 3.23
CA PRO A 28 -28.67 3.86 1.86
C PRO A 28 -28.73 5.15 1.04
N GLY A 29 -28.34 5.06 -0.23
CA GLY A 29 -28.46 6.17 -1.16
C GLY A 29 -29.92 6.59 -1.36
N PRO A 30 -30.17 7.74 -2.01
CA PRO A 30 -31.51 8.21 -2.25
C PRO A 30 -32.27 7.23 -3.16
N ALA A 31 -33.60 7.20 -3.04
CA ALA A 31 -34.43 6.22 -3.74
C ALA A 31 -34.28 6.23 -5.27
N HIS A 32 -33.97 7.39 -5.88
CA HIS A 32 -33.75 7.50 -7.32
C HIS A 32 -32.46 6.83 -7.81
N ASP A 33 -31.48 6.63 -6.93
CA ASP A 33 -30.24 5.90 -7.22
C ASP A 33 -30.38 4.39 -6.95
N HIS A 34 -31.54 3.95 -6.45
CA HIS A 34 -31.78 2.56 -6.12
C HIS A 34 -32.03 1.73 -7.37
N ASN A 35 -31.03 0.91 -7.74
CA ASN A 35 -31.13 -0.02 -8.85
C ASN A 35 -31.33 -1.45 -8.33
N GLY A 36 -32.58 -1.83 -8.07
CA GLY A 36 -32.94 -3.15 -7.53
C GLY A 36 -32.42 -4.30 -8.39
N ALA A 37 -32.49 -4.17 -9.72
CA ALA A 37 -31.97 -5.19 -10.64
C ALA A 37 -30.44 -5.37 -10.57
N LEU A 38 -29.70 -4.28 -10.30
CA LEU A 38 -28.26 -4.37 -10.05
C LEU A 38 -27.96 -5.03 -8.70
N VAL A 39 -28.72 -4.69 -7.65
CA VAL A 39 -28.58 -5.29 -6.32
C VAL A 39 -28.85 -6.79 -6.36
N SER A 40 -29.92 -7.24 -7.00
CA SER A 40 -30.22 -8.67 -7.16
C SER A 40 -29.09 -9.38 -7.90
N ARG A 41 -28.63 -8.86 -9.04
CA ARG A 41 -27.49 -9.45 -9.79
C ARG A 41 -26.22 -9.56 -8.95
N ARG A 42 -25.94 -8.57 -8.09
CA ARG A 42 -24.79 -8.61 -7.16
C ARG A 42 -24.96 -9.71 -6.11
N LEU A 43 -26.15 -9.83 -5.53
CA LEU A 43 -26.46 -10.86 -4.55
C LEU A 43 -26.42 -12.26 -5.15
N ASP A 44 -27.02 -12.47 -6.32
CA ASP A 44 -27.02 -13.75 -7.02
C ASP A 44 -25.59 -14.21 -7.30
N ARG A 45 -24.76 -13.32 -7.86
CA ARG A 45 -23.34 -13.62 -8.14
C ARG A 45 -22.54 -13.89 -6.86
N TRP A 46 -22.85 -13.21 -5.77
CA TRP A 46 -22.17 -13.44 -4.50
C TRP A 46 -22.60 -14.77 -3.88
N CYS A 47 -23.89 -15.09 -3.88
CA CYS A 47 -24.42 -16.38 -3.45
C CYS A 47 -23.82 -17.53 -4.28
N GLU A 48 -23.71 -17.36 -5.59
CA GLU A 48 -23.05 -18.32 -6.48
C GLU A 48 -21.60 -18.57 -6.06
N ASN A 49 -20.79 -17.51 -5.91
CA ASN A 49 -19.38 -17.64 -5.58
C ASN A 49 -19.12 -18.14 -4.14
N ALA A 50 -19.94 -17.75 -3.17
CA ALA A 50 -19.71 -18.04 -1.76
C ALA A 50 -20.39 -19.34 -1.29
N ALA A 51 -21.45 -19.77 -1.97
CA ALA A 51 -22.29 -20.88 -1.54
C ALA A 51 -22.77 -21.79 -2.68
N GLY A 52 -22.28 -21.61 -3.91
CA GLY A 52 -22.70 -22.42 -5.07
C GLY A 52 -24.17 -22.26 -5.41
N GLY A 53 -24.73 -21.07 -5.17
CA GLY A 53 -26.14 -20.77 -5.43
C GLY A 53 -27.10 -21.19 -4.31
N ASP A 54 -26.61 -21.86 -3.26
CA ASP A 54 -27.41 -22.24 -2.09
C ASP A 54 -27.65 -21.03 -1.17
N TRP A 55 -28.84 -20.45 -1.28
CA TRP A 55 -29.25 -19.30 -0.48
C TRP A 55 -29.35 -19.57 1.02
N ALA A 56 -29.62 -20.80 1.45
CA ALA A 56 -29.67 -21.13 2.87
C ALA A 56 -28.25 -21.11 3.45
N ARG A 57 -27.29 -21.73 2.77
CA ARG A 57 -25.86 -21.66 3.13
C ARG A 57 -25.31 -20.24 3.07
N PHE A 58 -25.68 -19.48 2.04
CA PHE A 58 -25.29 -18.08 1.91
C PHE A 58 -25.80 -17.23 3.09
N THR A 59 -27.05 -17.44 3.52
CA THR A 59 -27.62 -16.74 4.69
C THR A 59 -26.86 -17.08 5.97
N VAL A 60 -26.51 -18.36 6.18
CA VAL A 60 -25.67 -18.78 7.33
C VAL A 60 -24.29 -18.13 7.26
N ARG A 61 -23.70 -18.03 6.06
CA ARG A 61 -22.41 -17.36 5.85
C ARG A 61 -22.48 -15.88 6.19
N LEU A 62 -23.54 -15.16 5.81
CA LEU A 62 -23.71 -13.75 6.19
C LEU A 62 -23.86 -13.60 7.72
N ALA A 63 -24.65 -14.47 8.35
CA ALA A 63 -24.88 -14.45 9.79
C ALA A 63 -23.59 -14.69 10.61
N ALA A 64 -22.63 -15.46 10.08
CA ALA A 64 -21.32 -15.66 10.70
C ALA A 64 -20.50 -14.35 10.84
N ASP A 65 -20.72 -13.37 9.95
CA ASP A 65 -20.14 -12.02 10.04
C ASP A 65 -21.08 -11.03 10.78
N GLY A 66 -22.18 -11.53 11.36
CA GLY A 66 -23.19 -10.71 12.04
C GLY A 66 -24.08 -9.92 11.08
N TRP A 67 -24.19 -10.34 9.81
CA TRP A 67 -24.95 -9.63 8.79
C TRP A 67 -26.28 -10.32 8.47
N ASP A 68 -27.34 -9.51 8.34
CA ASP A 68 -28.64 -9.96 7.87
C ASP A 68 -28.83 -9.63 6.38
N LEU A 69 -29.54 -10.51 5.66
CA LEU A 69 -29.69 -10.42 4.21
C LEU A 69 -30.41 -9.12 3.77
N GLU A 70 -31.37 -8.64 4.55
CA GLU A 70 -32.16 -7.45 4.21
C GLU A 70 -31.31 -6.19 4.32
N ARG A 71 -30.54 -6.04 5.39
CA ARG A 71 -29.56 -4.96 5.53
C ARG A 71 -28.52 -5.04 4.43
N VAL A 72 -27.98 -6.22 4.13
CA VAL A 72 -27.03 -6.41 3.01
C VAL A 72 -27.63 -5.93 1.69
N ARG A 73 -28.88 -6.31 1.39
CA ARG A 73 -29.60 -5.85 0.19
C ARG A 73 -29.68 -4.32 0.12
N GLN A 74 -30.00 -3.66 1.23
CA GLN A 74 -30.06 -2.19 1.29
C GLN A 74 -28.69 -1.51 1.09
N ARG A 75 -27.58 -2.21 1.39
CA ARG A 75 -26.21 -1.66 1.37
C ARG A 75 -25.38 -2.03 0.13
N LEU A 76 -25.84 -3.00 -0.65
CA LEU A 76 -25.21 -3.40 -1.91
C LEU A 76 -25.53 -2.45 -3.08
N GLY A 77 -26.42 -1.48 -2.91
CA GLY A 77 -26.74 -0.45 -3.89
C GLY A 77 -25.87 0.81 -3.78
N SER A 78 -26.44 1.96 -4.15
CA SER A 78 -25.85 3.27 -3.82
C SER A 78 -25.91 3.50 -2.31
N VAL A 79 -24.88 4.13 -1.76
CA VAL A 79 -24.76 4.47 -0.33
C VAL A 79 -24.32 5.92 -0.20
N ARG A 80 -24.64 6.53 0.94
CA ARG A 80 -24.10 7.83 1.34
C ARG A 80 -23.37 7.72 2.66
N LEU A 81 -22.36 8.56 2.85
CA LEU A 81 -21.77 8.77 4.16
C LEU A 81 -22.81 9.47 5.05
N ALA A 82 -22.99 8.98 6.28
CA ALA A 82 -23.96 9.56 7.20
C ALA A 82 -23.58 11.00 7.53
N ALA A 83 -24.59 11.84 7.83
CA ALA A 83 -24.34 13.24 8.14
C ALA A 83 -23.41 13.37 9.36
N ARG A 84 -22.42 14.26 9.26
CA ARG A 84 -21.40 14.55 10.30
C ARG A 84 -20.35 13.45 10.53
N GLU A 85 -20.37 12.36 9.76
CA GLU A 85 -19.26 11.40 9.79
C GLU A 85 -18.01 12.02 9.15
N PRO A 86 -16.83 11.92 9.78
CA PRO A 86 -15.60 12.36 9.17
C PRO A 86 -15.25 11.47 7.97
N LEU A 87 -14.59 12.06 6.97
CA LEU A 87 -14.01 11.29 5.88
C LEU A 87 -12.88 10.39 6.43
N PRO A 88 -12.70 9.18 5.88
CA PRO A 88 -11.55 8.35 6.21
C PRO A 88 -10.23 9.05 5.88
N ALA A 89 -9.17 8.78 6.65
CA ALA A 89 -7.85 9.41 6.49
C ALA A 89 -7.28 9.30 5.06
N TRP A 90 -7.52 8.18 4.36
CA TRP A 90 -7.06 8.01 2.99
C TRP A 90 -7.64 9.05 2.01
N VAL A 91 -8.79 9.67 2.33
CA VAL A 91 -9.38 10.72 1.50
C VAL A 91 -8.59 12.01 1.57
N ASP A 92 -7.96 12.31 2.71
CA ASP A 92 -7.07 13.47 2.84
C ASP A 92 -5.81 13.28 1.98
N THR A 93 -5.26 12.07 1.99
CA THR A 93 -4.15 11.66 1.12
C THR A 93 -4.53 11.75 -0.35
N LEU A 94 -5.71 11.28 -0.72
CA LEU A 94 -6.23 11.45 -2.08
C LEU A 94 -6.32 12.94 -2.45
N ALA A 95 -6.84 13.77 -1.56
CA ALA A 95 -6.95 15.22 -1.80
C ALA A 95 -5.57 15.88 -2.01
N MET A 96 -4.54 15.45 -1.25
CA MET A 96 -3.16 15.91 -1.45
C MET A 96 -2.61 15.50 -2.82
N VAL A 97 -2.82 14.24 -3.22
CA VAL A 97 -2.35 13.71 -4.51
C VAL A 97 -2.99 14.46 -5.67
N LEU A 98 -4.30 14.70 -5.58
CA LEU A 98 -5.04 15.43 -6.62
C LEU A 98 -4.56 16.88 -6.75
N ARG A 99 -4.28 17.56 -5.62
CA ARG A 99 -3.67 18.90 -5.66
C ARG A 99 -2.30 18.88 -6.33
N GLN A 100 -1.46 17.88 -6.04
CA GLN A 100 -0.14 17.72 -6.67
C GLN A 100 -0.24 17.48 -8.18
N ILE A 101 -1.21 16.67 -8.61
CA ILE A 101 -1.50 16.43 -10.03
C ILE A 101 -1.93 17.74 -10.71
N GLU A 102 -2.82 18.50 -10.08
CA GLU A 102 -3.37 19.76 -10.63
C GLU A 102 -2.34 20.89 -10.68
N SER A 103 -1.40 20.95 -9.73
CA SER A 103 -0.31 21.94 -9.76
C SER A 103 0.70 21.72 -10.88
N GLY A 104 0.60 20.60 -11.61
CA GLY A 104 1.55 20.19 -12.63
C GLY A 104 2.82 19.66 -11.98
N GLY A 105 3.07 18.36 -12.14
CA GLY A 105 4.33 17.74 -11.70
C GLY A 105 5.53 18.48 -12.32
N ARG A 106 6.65 18.53 -11.59
CA ARG A 106 7.90 19.17 -12.04
C ARG A 106 8.28 18.69 -13.44
N ALA A 107 8.92 19.56 -14.22
CA ALA A 107 9.45 19.28 -15.56
C ALA A 107 10.50 18.13 -15.64
N SER A 108 10.80 17.47 -14.51
CA SER A 108 11.76 16.36 -14.39
C SER A 108 11.12 15.06 -13.89
N ALA A 109 9.81 14.87 -14.07
CA ALA A 109 9.13 13.67 -13.61
C ALA A 109 9.67 12.42 -14.33
N GLU A 110 10.16 11.45 -13.57
CA GLU A 110 10.73 10.19 -14.07
C GLU A 110 9.64 9.12 -14.24
N THR A 111 8.52 9.25 -13.52
CA THR A 111 7.44 8.26 -13.50
C THR A 111 6.05 8.90 -13.40
N VAL A 112 5.03 8.19 -13.92
CA VAL A 112 3.62 8.62 -13.83
C VAL A 112 3.10 8.68 -12.38
N PHE A 113 3.84 8.11 -11.43
CA PHE A 113 3.52 8.11 -10.01
C PHE A 113 4.20 9.24 -9.21
N ASP A 114 4.95 10.13 -9.83
CA ASP A 114 5.66 11.20 -9.12
C ASP A 114 4.78 12.09 -8.24
N PRO A 115 3.54 12.46 -8.62
CA PRO A 115 2.64 13.19 -7.72
C PRO A 115 2.33 12.40 -6.43
N PHE A 116 2.23 11.07 -6.53
CA PHE A 116 1.97 10.18 -5.40
C PHE A 116 3.20 10.05 -4.50
N LEU A 117 4.38 9.86 -5.10
CA LEU A 117 5.65 9.80 -4.38
C LEU A 117 5.97 11.13 -3.68
N THR A 118 5.67 12.26 -4.31
CA THR A 118 5.85 13.59 -3.71
C THR A 118 5.00 13.74 -2.45
N VAL A 119 3.72 13.36 -2.50
CA VAL A 119 2.86 13.36 -1.31
C VAL A 119 3.39 12.44 -0.22
N ALA A 120 3.85 11.24 -0.58
CA ALA A 120 4.40 10.29 0.38
C ALA A 120 5.65 10.85 1.09
N ARG A 121 6.59 11.43 0.32
CA ARG A 121 7.81 12.07 0.83
C ARG A 121 7.50 13.27 1.74
N ASP A 122 6.61 14.15 1.31
CA ASP A 122 6.22 15.33 2.10
C ASP A 122 5.61 14.93 3.45
N ARG A 123 4.76 13.89 3.44
CA ARG A 123 4.15 13.36 4.67
C ARG A 123 5.17 12.67 5.57
N LEU A 124 6.06 11.86 4.99
CA LEU A 124 7.11 11.21 5.75
C LEU A 124 8.04 12.24 6.42
N ALA A 125 8.43 13.29 5.70
CA ALA A 125 9.26 14.36 6.26
C ALA A 125 8.58 15.09 7.44
N HIS A 126 7.27 15.29 7.36
CA HIS A 126 6.50 15.91 8.45
C HIS A 126 6.46 15.03 9.71
N VAL A 127 6.33 13.71 9.56
CA VAL A 127 6.19 12.78 10.69
C VAL A 127 7.55 12.36 11.27
N ALA A 128 8.59 12.20 10.44
CA ALA A 128 9.91 11.69 10.84
C ALA A 128 10.96 12.79 11.08
N SER A 129 10.53 13.99 11.51
CA SER A 129 11.40 15.16 11.67
C SER A 129 12.53 14.93 12.68
N GLY A 130 13.71 14.52 12.20
CA GLY A 130 14.93 14.33 13.00
C GLY A 130 15.68 13.03 12.71
N ASP A 131 14.97 11.98 12.30
CA ASP A 131 15.48 10.60 12.24
C ASP A 131 16.10 10.23 10.88
N GLY A 132 15.75 10.97 9.82
CA GLY A 132 16.21 10.72 8.45
C GLY A 132 17.70 10.94 8.21
N ARG A 133 18.46 11.46 9.17
CA ARG A 133 19.92 11.68 9.04
C ARG A 133 20.72 10.37 8.95
N LEU A 134 20.13 9.24 9.34
CA LEU A 134 20.78 7.94 9.28
C LEU A 134 20.75 7.33 7.88
N LEU A 135 19.85 7.74 6.98
CA LEU A 135 19.75 7.16 5.65
C LEU A 135 20.55 7.96 4.64
N SER A 136 21.31 7.26 3.80
CA SER A 136 21.90 7.87 2.60
C SER A 136 20.80 8.24 1.58
N PRO A 137 21.07 9.16 0.62
CA PRO A 137 20.14 9.43 -0.48
C PRO A 137 19.73 8.16 -1.23
N HIS A 138 20.67 7.25 -1.47
CA HIS A 138 20.40 5.97 -2.12
C HIS A 138 19.44 5.08 -1.31
N ALA A 139 19.61 5.01 0.01
CA ALA A 139 18.69 4.26 0.87
C ALA A 139 17.26 4.83 0.82
N VAL A 140 17.11 6.16 0.73
CA VAL A 140 15.82 6.81 0.54
C VAL A 140 15.21 6.47 -0.82
N GLU A 141 16.02 6.51 -1.90
CA GLU A 141 15.58 6.11 -3.25
C GLU A 141 15.05 4.67 -3.27
N GLN A 142 15.65 3.74 -2.53
CA GLN A 142 15.16 2.36 -2.47
C GLN A 142 13.79 2.25 -1.78
N LEU A 143 13.51 3.07 -0.77
CA LEU A 143 12.20 3.13 -0.11
C LEU A 143 11.13 3.69 -1.05
N ASP A 144 11.48 4.71 -1.84
CA ASP A 144 10.61 5.29 -2.86
C ASP A 144 10.32 4.31 -3.99
N ALA A 145 11.36 3.65 -4.53
CA ALA A 145 11.22 2.65 -5.59
C ALA A 145 10.34 1.47 -5.16
N PHE A 146 10.37 1.12 -3.86
CA PHE A 146 9.46 0.12 -3.31
C PHE A 146 8.00 0.59 -3.29
N LEU A 147 7.73 1.83 -2.89
CA LEU A 147 6.38 2.39 -2.95
C LEU A 147 5.89 2.47 -4.40
N GLU A 148 6.72 2.98 -5.30
CA GLU A 148 6.39 3.10 -6.73
C GLU A 148 5.98 1.76 -7.32
N ARG A 149 6.76 0.70 -7.07
CA ARG A 149 6.44 -0.64 -7.55
C ARG A 149 5.05 -1.09 -7.08
N ARG A 150 4.73 -0.88 -5.80
CA ARG A 150 3.41 -1.24 -5.25
C ARG A 150 2.28 -0.41 -5.83
N LEU A 151 2.48 0.88 -6.07
CA LEU A 151 1.50 1.74 -6.74
C LEU A 151 1.27 1.27 -8.18
N SER A 152 2.35 0.97 -8.90
CA SER A 152 2.33 0.45 -10.27
C SER A 152 1.59 -0.88 -10.35
N ASP A 153 1.94 -1.87 -9.53
CA ASP A 153 1.29 -3.18 -9.49
C ASP A 153 -0.21 -3.06 -9.19
N THR A 154 -0.58 -2.15 -8.29
CA THR A 154 -1.98 -1.91 -7.91
C THR A 154 -2.78 -1.22 -9.03
N ALA A 155 -2.15 -0.33 -9.79
CA ALA A 155 -2.79 0.41 -10.87
C ALA A 155 -2.74 -0.32 -12.22
N ALA A 156 -1.90 -1.35 -12.37
CA ALA A 156 -1.55 -1.98 -13.64
C ALA A 156 -2.77 -2.33 -14.48
N ALA A 157 -3.73 -3.09 -13.94
CA ALA A 157 -4.91 -3.51 -14.70
C ALA A 157 -5.77 -2.34 -15.20
N VAL A 158 -5.92 -1.28 -14.38
CA VAL A 158 -6.70 -0.09 -14.76
C VAL A 158 -5.95 0.74 -15.79
N LEU A 159 -4.64 0.92 -15.61
CA LEU A 159 -3.82 1.67 -16.57
C LEU A 159 -3.71 0.95 -17.91
N SER A 160 -3.58 -0.39 -17.92
CA SER A 160 -3.63 -1.19 -19.16
C SER A 160 -4.97 -1.00 -19.88
N LEU A 161 -6.09 -1.13 -19.17
CA LEU A 161 -7.42 -0.89 -19.76
C LEU A 161 -7.54 0.53 -20.34
N LYS A 162 -7.04 1.54 -19.62
CA LYS A 162 -7.09 2.94 -20.07
C LYS A 162 -6.18 3.19 -21.25
N PHE A 163 -5.02 2.55 -21.27
CA PHE A 163 -4.07 2.64 -22.37
C PHE A 163 -4.64 1.99 -23.64
N ASP A 164 -5.25 0.81 -23.53
CA ASP A 164 -5.89 0.12 -24.66
C ASP A 164 -7.03 0.97 -25.25
N ALA A 165 -7.88 1.55 -24.38
CA ALA A 165 -8.94 2.47 -24.81
C ALA A 165 -8.36 3.73 -25.47
N PHE A 166 -7.30 4.30 -24.91
CA PHE A 166 -6.60 5.46 -25.48
C PHE A 166 -6.05 5.16 -26.87
N ARG A 167 -5.37 4.01 -27.04
CA ARG A 167 -4.82 3.56 -28.32
C ARG A 167 -5.91 3.34 -29.36
N ALA A 168 -7.00 2.66 -28.99
CA ALA A 168 -8.11 2.38 -29.90
C ALA A 168 -8.73 3.65 -30.49
N VAL A 169 -8.78 4.75 -29.72
CA VAL A 169 -9.34 6.04 -30.16
C VAL A 169 -8.34 6.88 -30.96
N ARG A 170 -7.06 6.88 -30.57
CA ARG A 170 -6.02 7.79 -31.12
C ARG A 170 -5.24 7.21 -32.28
N TYR A 171 -5.13 5.89 -32.34
CA TYR A 171 -4.39 5.17 -33.37
C TYR A 171 -5.25 4.06 -34.02
N PRO A 172 -6.49 4.37 -34.48
CA PRO A 172 -7.27 3.39 -35.20
C PRO A 172 -6.61 3.12 -36.56
N LEU A 173 -6.19 1.87 -36.80
CA LEU A 173 -5.80 1.31 -38.11
C LEU A 173 -4.37 1.56 -38.65
N VAL A 174 -3.35 1.82 -37.82
CA VAL A 174 -1.95 1.86 -38.32
C VAL A 174 -1.09 0.79 -37.65
N GLU A 175 -0.60 -0.15 -38.46
CA GLU A 175 0.58 -1.02 -38.27
C GLU A 175 0.99 -1.29 -36.83
N MET A 176 0.37 -2.29 -36.20
CA MET A 176 0.66 -2.63 -34.81
C MET A 176 1.71 -3.75 -34.77
N PRO A 177 2.92 -3.52 -34.25
CA PRO A 177 3.75 -4.62 -33.80
C PRO A 177 2.99 -5.36 -32.70
N VAL A 178 3.00 -6.70 -32.78
CA VAL A 178 2.37 -7.58 -31.76
C VAL A 178 3.07 -7.44 -30.39
N THR A 179 4.19 -6.71 -30.33
CA THR A 179 5.02 -6.53 -29.15
C THR A 179 4.94 -5.10 -28.60
N TYR A 180 4.74 -5.02 -27.28
CA TYR A 180 4.88 -3.78 -26.51
C TYR A 180 6.32 -3.24 -26.65
N GLN A 181 6.48 -2.03 -27.16
CA GLN A 181 7.74 -1.29 -27.10
C GLN A 181 7.54 -0.16 -26.10
N ALA A 182 8.33 -0.14 -25.02
CA ALA A 182 8.20 0.83 -23.92
C ALA A 182 8.32 2.30 -24.36
N ASP A 183 8.78 2.55 -25.58
CA ASP A 183 9.03 3.86 -26.15
C ASP A 183 8.29 4.13 -27.46
N ASP A 184 7.11 3.54 -27.65
CA ASP A 184 6.23 3.94 -28.75
C ASP A 184 5.56 5.32 -28.47
N PRO A 185 5.19 6.07 -29.52
CA PRO A 185 4.56 7.39 -29.37
C PRO A 185 3.28 7.40 -28.53
N ALA A 186 2.46 6.33 -28.59
CA ALA A 186 1.24 6.25 -27.81
C ALA A 186 1.55 6.10 -26.32
N SER A 187 2.56 5.29 -25.96
CA SER A 187 3.03 5.15 -24.57
C SER A 187 3.52 6.49 -24.00
N ARG A 188 4.27 7.29 -24.77
CA ARG A 188 4.68 8.64 -24.34
C ARG A 188 3.49 9.58 -24.15
N GLN A 189 2.61 9.68 -25.15
CA GLN A 189 1.46 10.58 -25.07
C GLN A 189 0.50 10.21 -23.93
N PHE A 190 0.33 8.92 -23.66
CA PHE A 190 -0.46 8.46 -22.52
C PHE A 190 0.17 8.84 -21.18
N ARG A 191 1.48 8.65 -21.02
CA ARG A 191 2.24 9.10 -19.84
C ARG A 191 2.14 10.61 -19.65
N ASP A 192 2.34 11.39 -20.70
CA ASP A 192 2.22 12.85 -20.67
C ASP A 192 0.79 13.27 -20.29
N GLY A 193 -0.22 12.56 -20.78
CA GLY A 193 -1.62 12.76 -20.39
C GLY A 193 -1.85 12.53 -18.90
N LEU A 194 -1.31 11.46 -18.33
CA LEU A 194 -1.38 11.19 -16.89
C LEU A 194 -0.69 12.30 -16.08
N MET A 195 0.51 12.71 -16.49
CA MET A 195 1.29 13.77 -15.84
C MET A 195 0.67 15.16 -15.95
N SER A 196 -0.18 15.39 -16.96
CA SER A 196 -0.91 16.65 -17.17
C SER A 196 -2.34 16.64 -16.62
N GLY A 197 -2.72 15.61 -15.87
CA GLY A 197 -3.96 15.60 -15.09
C GLY A 197 -4.94 14.47 -15.40
N ALA A 198 -4.68 13.58 -16.36
CA ALA A 198 -5.61 12.50 -16.69
C ALA A 198 -5.84 11.52 -15.51
N TRP A 199 -4.92 11.47 -14.54
CA TRP A 199 -5.12 10.77 -13.28
C TRP A 199 -6.42 11.18 -12.58
N VAL A 200 -6.81 12.45 -12.60
CA VAL A 200 -8.06 12.93 -11.96
C VAL A 200 -9.27 12.19 -12.52
N THR A 201 -9.33 12.03 -13.84
CA THR A 201 -10.41 11.30 -14.52
C THR A 201 -10.37 9.82 -14.17
N VAL A 202 -9.18 9.20 -14.21
CA VAL A 202 -9.00 7.77 -13.86
C VAL A 202 -9.47 7.49 -12.43
N LEU A 203 -9.05 8.29 -11.45
CA LEU A 203 -9.38 8.07 -10.04
C LEU A 203 -10.86 8.34 -9.73
N ARG A 204 -11.50 9.27 -10.46
CA ARG A 204 -12.95 9.48 -10.36
C ARG A 204 -13.73 8.27 -10.87
N GLU A 205 -13.32 7.71 -12.01
CA GLU A 205 -13.97 6.57 -12.64
C GLU A 205 -13.71 5.25 -11.90
N PHE A 206 -12.52 5.10 -11.32
CA PHE A 206 -12.10 3.93 -10.53
C PHE A 206 -11.89 4.32 -9.06
N PRO A 207 -12.97 4.60 -8.30
CA PRO A 207 -12.88 5.10 -6.93
C PRO A 207 -12.21 4.11 -5.97
N VAL A 208 -12.36 2.80 -6.20
CA VAL A 208 -11.65 1.76 -5.43
C VAL A 208 -10.13 1.85 -5.66
N LEU A 209 -9.67 2.13 -6.89
CA LEU A 209 -8.25 2.38 -7.14
C LEU A 209 -7.76 3.61 -6.38
N ALA A 210 -8.54 4.71 -6.39
CA ALA A 210 -8.20 5.92 -5.64
C ALA A 210 -8.02 5.64 -4.14
N ARG A 211 -8.91 4.84 -3.54
CA ARG A 211 -8.76 4.37 -2.16
C ARG A 211 -7.50 3.54 -1.97
N LEU A 212 -7.26 2.54 -2.83
CA LEU A 212 -6.12 1.63 -2.70
C LEU A 212 -4.79 2.37 -2.78
N LEU A 213 -4.60 3.23 -3.78
CA LEU A 213 -3.36 4.00 -3.93
C LEU A 213 -3.12 4.95 -2.74
N SER A 214 -4.18 5.58 -2.24
CA SER A 214 -4.08 6.48 -1.08
C SER A 214 -3.77 5.71 0.21
N THR A 215 -4.41 4.55 0.40
CA THR A 215 -4.16 3.66 1.54
C THR A 215 -2.74 3.08 1.51
N LEU A 216 -2.19 2.81 0.32
CA LEU A 216 -0.81 2.37 0.16
C LEU A 216 0.18 3.46 0.58
N ILE A 217 -0.09 4.72 0.24
CA ILE A 217 0.72 5.85 0.70
C ILE A 217 0.63 5.97 2.23
N ASP A 218 -0.57 5.96 2.80
CA ASP A 218 -0.77 6.02 4.27
C ASP A 218 0.05 4.93 4.97
N SER A 219 -0.14 3.68 4.54
CA SER A 219 0.51 2.54 5.19
C SER A 219 2.02 2.54 4.99
N TRP A 220 2.53 3.05 3.86
CA TRP A 220 3.96 3.20 3.63
C TRP A 220 4.56 4.29 4.53
N VAL A 221 3.90 5.45 4.66
CA VAL A 221 4.34 6.53 5.57
C VAL A 221 4.39 6.03 7.01
N ASP A 222 3.35 5.33 7.47
CA ASP A 222 3.29 4.76 8.82
C ASP A 222 4.38 3.71 9.04
N PHE A 223 4.63 2.85 8.05
CA PHE A 223 5.64 1.81 8.15
C PHE A 223 7.05 2.39 8.18
N VAL A 224 7.38 3.27 7.24
CA VAL A 224 8.72 3.86 7.13
C VAL A 224 9.01 4.77 8.32
N SER A 225 8.05 5.57 8.78
CA SER A 225 8.22 6.38 9.99
C SER A 225 8.47 5.53 11.24
N SER A 226 7.70 4.44 11.44
CA SER A 226 7.92 3.50 12.54
C SER A 226 9.31 2.86 12.45
N PHE A 227 9.70 2.39 11.26
CA PHE A 227 11.02 1.82 11.00
C PHE A 227 12.15 2.79 11.33
N LEU A 228 12.06 4.05 10.92
CA LEU A 228 13.06 5.08 11.22
C LEU A 228 13.17 5.34 12.72
N GLY A 229 12.04 5.47 13.41
CA GLY A 229 12.02 5.66 14.87
C GLY A 229 12.64 4.47 15.61
N TRP A 230 12.34 3.24 15.19
CA TRP A 230 12.94 2.03 15.75
C TRP A 230 14.43 1.92 15.46
N LEU A 231 14.87 2.29 14.26
CA LEU A 231 16.29 2.29 13.89
C LEU A 231 17.09 3.26 14.76
N VAL A 232 16.58 4.48 14.95
CA VAL A 232 17.22 5.49 15.83
C VAL A 232 17.25 5.00 17.27
N HIS A 233 16.13 4.49 17.78
CA HIS A 233 16.02 4.00 19.15
C HIS A 233 16.99 2.86 19.45
N ASP A 234 17.14 1.91 18.52
CA ASP A 234 17.94 0.71 18.73
C ASP A 234 19.39 0.82 18.25
N LEU A 235 19.82 1.97 17.69
CA LEU A 235 21.14 2.11 17.07
C LEU A 235 22.29 1.71 18.02
N SER A 236 22.21 2.08 19.31
CA SER A 236 23.21 1.69 20.31
C SER A 236 23.20 0.18 20.59
N SER A 237 22.03 -0.43 20.75
CA SER A 237 21.90 -1.88 20.93
C SER A 237 22.39 -2.64 19.69
N ILE A 238 22.14 -2.09 18.51
CA ILE A 238 22.60 -2.64 17.23
C ILE A 238 24.14 -2.55 17.14
N GLN A 239 24.72 -1.41 17.50
CA GLN A 239 26.16 -1.19 17.57
C GLN A 239 26.83 -2.20 18.51
N ASP A 240 26.31 -2.36 19.73
CA ASP A 240 26.91 -3.24 20.73
C ASP A 240 26.79 -4.73 20.37
N MET A 241 25.67 -5.13 19.77
CA MET A 241 25.40 -6.53 19.48
C MET A 241 26.02 -6.99 18.15
N PHE A 242 25.94 -6.20 17.08
CA PHE A 242 26.21 -6.66 15.72
C PHE A 242 27.51 -6.09 15.12
N ALA A 243 27.96 -4.91 15.53
CA ALA A 243 29.14 -4.30 14.92
C ALA A 243 30.45 -4.96 15.38
N ALA A 244 31.46 -4.90 14.51
CA ALA A 244 32.81 -5.28 14.89
C ALA A 244 33.41 -4.24 15.85
N PRO A 245 34.29 -4.64 16.80
CA PRO A 245 34.94 -3.71 17.71
C PRO A 245 35.62 -2.55 16.96
N GLY A 246 35.38 -1.32 17.41
CA GLY A 246 35.95 -0.10 16.81
C GLY A 246 35.34 0.34 15.49
N ARG A 247 34.28 -0.32 14.98
CA ARG A 247 33.53 0.14 13.79
C ARG A 247 32.21 0.80 14.18
N ALA A 248 32.18 2.12 14.19
CA ALA A 248 30.96 2.89 14.39
C ALA A 248 29.98 2.69 13.21
N LEU A 249 28.69 2.59 13.51
CA LEU A 249 27.59 2.58 12.56
C LEU A 249 27.07 4.02 12.44
N THR A 250 27.45 4.72 11.36
CA THR A 250 27.11 6.14 11.22
C THR A 250 25.91 6.38 10.32
N SER A 251 25.76 5.55 9.28
CA SER A 251 24.67 5.68 8.31
C SER A 251 24.35 4.34 7.65
N VAL A 252 23.11 4.22 7.19
CA VAL A 252 22.61 3.14 6.35
C VAL A 252 22.76 3.57 4.89
N VAL A 253 23.59 2.86 4.15
CA VAL A 253 23.93 3.17 2.76
C VAL A 253 23.01 2.49 1.75
N ASP A 254 22.36 1.38 2.12
CA ASP A 254 21.40 0.63 1.29
C ASP A 254 20.27 0.08 2.17
N VAL A 255 19.03 0.12 1.65
CA VAL A 255 17.85 -0.51 2.26
C VAL A 255 17.13 -1.30 1.17
N ARG A 256 16.89 -2.59 1.39
CA ARG A 256 16.13 -3.45 0.49
C ARG A 256 14.86 -3.93 1.17
N PRO A 257 13.73 -3.24 0.97
CA PRO A 257 12.44 -3.70 1.45
C PRO A 257 11.86 -4.80 0.54
N GLY A 258 10.73 -5.39 0.95
CA GLY A 258 10.00 -6.34 0.11
C GLY A 258 10.62 -7.73 0.07
N LEU A 259 11.34 -8.14 1.11
CA LEU A 259 12.01 -9.45 1.19
C LEU A 259 11.11 -10.55 1.78
N SER A 260 9.85 -10.22 2.06
CA SER A 260 8.81 -11.15 2.49
C SER A 260 7.45 -10.70 1.96
N ASP A 261 6.47 -11.60 2.02
CA ASP A 261 5.08 -11.23 1.80
C ASP A 261 4.69 -10.07 2.73
N PRO A 262 4.00 -9.03 2.22
CA PRO A 262 3.58 -7.91 3.04
C PRO A 262 2.44 -8.31 3.99
N HIS A 263 2.52 -7.86 5.24
CA HIS A 263 1.49 -8.08 6.26
C HIS A 263 1.09 -6.74 6.91
N CYS A 264 -0.06 -6.70 7.59
CA CYS A 264 -0.48 -5.56 8.45
C CYS A 264 -0.30 -4.16 7.81
N GLY A 265 -0.95 -3.91 6.67
CA GLY A 265 -0.79 -2.63 5.94
C GLY A 265 0.40 -2.61 4.98
N GLY A 266 1.13 -3.70 4.85
CA GLY A 266 2.23 -3.82 3.88
C GLY A 266 3.62 -3.69 4.49
N ARG A 267 3.73 -3.91 5.80
CA ARG A 267 4.98 -4.13 6.50
C ARG A 267 5.62 -5.41 5.95
N THR A 268 6.92 -5.35 5.68
CA THR A 268 7.70 -6.43 5.07
C THR A 268 9.11 -6.43 5.64
N VAL A 269 9.81 -7.56 5.56
CA VAL A 269 11.22 -7.63 5.96
C VAL A 269 12.05 -6.65 5.11
N MET A 270 12.94 -5.91 5.78
CA MET A 270 13.92 -5.05 5.12
C MET A 270 15.33 -5.52 5.42
N ARG A 271 16.20 -5.53 4.42
CA ARG A 271 17.65 -5.67 4.64
C ARG A 271 18.30 -4.29 4.62
N LEU A 272 19.05 -3.97 5.66
CA LEU A 272 19.84 -2.75 5.77
C LEU A 272 21.31 -3.08 5.52
N THR A 273 22.04 -2.16 4.91
CA THR A 273 23.50 -2.18 4.87
C THR A 273 24.02 -0.87 5.43
N PHE A 274 24.85 -0.93 6.47
CA PHE A 274 25.53 0.23 7.04
C PHE A 274 26.80 0.57 6.25
N ASP A 275 27.26 1.81 6.39
CA ASP A 275 28.54 2.32 5.87
C ASP A 275 29.76 1.45 6.26
N SER A 276 29.71 0.84 7.45
CA SER A 276 30.72 -0.10 7.93
C SER A 276 30.78 -1.44 7.16
N GLY A 277 29.79 -1.71 6.29
CA GLY A 277 29.59 -2.97 5.59
C GLY A 277 28.73 -3.98 6.36
N LEU A 278 28.34 -3.69 7.61
CA LEU A 278 27.41 -4.53 8.37
C LEU A 278 26.05 -4.58 7.65
N ALA A 279 25.51 -5.78 7.47
CA ALA A 279 24.16 -5.97 6.94
C ALA A 279 23.26 -6.64 7.98
N LEU A 280 22.03 -6.14 8.14
CA LEU A 280 21.03 -6.67 9.07
C LEU A 280 19.68 -6.83 8.39
N PHE A 281 18.90 -7.79 8.87
CA PHE A 281 17.49 -7.92 8.54
C PHE A 281 16.65 -7.31 9.65
N PHE A 282 15.92 -6.25 9.30
CA PHE A 282 14.83 -5.73 10.09
C PHE A 282 13.55 -6.53 9.79
N LYS A 283 12.91 -7.02 10.85
CA LYS A 283 11.64 -7.75 10.75
C LYS A 283 10.57 -6.98 11.55
N PRO A 284 9.46 -6.56 10.91
CA PRO A 284 8.40 -5.81 11.59
C PRO A 284 7.45 -6.73 12.37
N ARG A 285 8.02 -7.62 13.17
CA ARG A 285 7.36 -8.51 14.12
C ARG A 285 8.31 -8.90 15.24
N ASN A 286 7.76 -9.30 16.37
CA ASN A 286 8.51 -9.90 17.46
C ASN A 286 9.36 -11.11 16.97
N LEU A 287 10.58 -11.22 17.51
CA LEU A 287 11.55 -12.28 17.18
C LEU A 287 11.88 -13.18 18.39
N GLU A 288 10.97 -13.28 19.36
CA GLU A 288 11.23 -14.03 20.59
C GLU A 288 11.32 -15.53 20.35
N MET A 289 10.54 -16.02 19.37
CA MET A 289 10.61 -17.40 18.93
C MET A 289 11.98 -17.70 18.33
N GLU A 290 12.51 -16.84 17.46
CA GLU A 290 13.86 -16.97 16.92
C GLU A 290 14.93 -16.88 18.00
N ARG A 291 14.82 -15.92 18.93
CA ARG A 291 15.75 -15.78 20.06
C ARG A 291 15.81 -17.05 20.89
N THR A 292 14.65 -17.62 21.23
CA THR A 292 14.54 -18.86 22.01
C THR A 292 15.12 -20.05 21.25
N TRP A 293 14.84 -20.14 19.94
CA TRP A 293 15.39 -21.19 19.08
C TRP A 293 16.92 -21.15 19.06
N TYR A 294 17.53 -19.99 18.86
CA TYR A 294 18.99 -19.87 18.83
C TYR A 294 19.64 -20.08 20.20
N ALA A 295 18.96 -19.72 21.30
CA ALA A 295 19.40 -20.07 22.64
C ALA A 295 19.43 -21.60 22.87
N LEU A 296 18.43 -22.33 22.37
CA LEU A 296 18.43 -23.79 22.41
C LEU A 296 19.58 -24.38 21.60
N LEU A 297 19.83 -23.87 20.39
CA LEU A 297 20.94 -24.33 19.55
C LEU A 297 22.31 -24.06 20.20
N ALA A 298 22.48 -22.91 20.85
CA ALA A 298 23.68 -22.59 21.61
C ALA A 298 23.88 -23.57 22.78
N TRP A 299 22.81 -23.83 23.54
CA TRP A 299 22.83 -24.82 24.63
C TRP A 299 23.22 -26.22 24.13
N LEU A 300 22.67 -26.68 23.00
CA LEU A 300 23.04 -27.97 22.40
C LEU A 300 24.52 -28.01 21.98
N ASN A 301 25.04 -26.92 21.40
CA ASN A 301 26.45 -26.80 21.03
C ASN A 301 27.38 -26.86 22.25
N ASP A 302 26.98 -26.27 23.37
CA ASP A 302 27.73 -26.31 24.63
C ASP A 302 27.74 -27.72 25.26
N HIS A 303 26.77 -28.57 24.90
CA HIS A 303 26.71 -29.98 25.32
C HIS A 303 27.41 -30.94 24.34
N GLY A 304 28.23 -30.43 23.43
CA GLY A 304 29.11 -31.24 22.59
C GLY A 304 28.45 -31.84 21.34
N PHE A 305 27.30 -31.31 20.91
CA PHE A 305 26.66 -31.77 19.68
C PHE A 305 27.54 -31.51 18.44
N SER A 306 27.63 -32.50 17.55
CA SER A 306 28.46 -32.45 16.34
C SER A 306 27.68 -32.98 15.11
N PRO A 307 27.64 -32.24 13.98
CA PRO A 307 28.27 -30.93 13.78
C PRO A 307 27.60 -29.83 14.61
N ARG A 308 28.35 -28.76 14.90
CA ARG A 308 27.81 -27.58 15.60
C ARG A 308 26.71 -26.92 14.77
N PHE A 309 25.64 -26.53 15.43
CA PHE A 309 24.57 -25.74 14.83
C PHE A 309 25.01 -24.29 14.63
N THR A 310 24.60 -23.70 13.49
CA THR A 310 24.77 -22.27 13.24
C THR A 310 23.79 -21.47 14.11
N SER A 311 24.31 -20.51 14.87
CA SER A 311 23.50 -19.57 15.65
C SER A 311 23.58 -18.17 15.04
N LEU A 312 22.45 -17.48 14.97
CA LEU A 312 22.39 -16.07 14.59
C LEU A 312 22.22 -15.20 15.83
N LYS A 313 22.69 -13.95 15.74
CA LYS A 313 22.40 -12.92 16.75
C LYS A 313 20.99 -12.40 16.50
N VAL A 314 20.22 -12.20 17.56
CA VAL A 314 18.83 -11.71 17.46
C VAL A 314 18.59 -10.65 18.53
N LEU A 315 18.23 -9.45 18.09
CA LEU A 315 17.72 -8.37 18.94
C LEU A 315 16.20 -8.35 18.79
N SER A 316 15.50 -8.99 19.73
CA SER A 316 14.04 -9.04 19.76
C SER A 316 13.46 -7.86 20.55
N ARG A 317 12.39 -7.25 20.01
CA ARG A 317 11.52 -6.26 20.67
C ARG A 317 10.08 -6.74 20.59
N ASP A 318 9.16 -6.06 21.27
CA ASP A 318 7.77 -6.51 21.38
C ASP A 318 7.03 -6.51 20.03
N GLU A 319 7.32 -5.53 19.15
CA GLU A 319 6.62 -5.39 17.86
C GLU A 319 7.51 -5.64 16.64
N TYR A 320 8.83 -5.75 16.83
CA TYR A 320 9.81 -5.84 15.74
C TYR A 320 11.11 -6.49 16.23
N GLY A 321 12.09 -6.65 15.34
CA GLY A 321 13.42 -7.05 15.75
C GLY A 321 14.45 -7.01 14.62
N TRP A 322 15.71 -7.24 15.00
CA TRP A 322 16.88 -7.19 14.14
C TRP A 322 17.64 -8.51 14.22
N MET A 323 18.14 -9.00 13.08
CA MET A 323 18.97 -10.21 13.01
C MET A 323 20.00 -10.16 11.88
#